data_AF-A0A375YXF5-F1
#
_entry.id   AF-A0A375YXF5-F1
#
_cell.length_a   1.000
_cell.length_b   1.000
_cell.length_c   1.000
_cell.angle_alpha   90.00
_cell.angle_beta   90.00
_cell.angle_gamma   90.00
#
_symmetry.space_group_name_H-M   'P 1'
#
loop_
_entity.id
_entity.type
_entity.pdbx_description
1 polymer ?
#
loop_
_entity_poly.entity_id
_entity_poly.type
_entity_poly.pdbx_seq_one_letter_code
_entity_poly.pdbx_strand_id
1 'polypeptide(L)'
;MSNLHIVVDGDVLMDGDLGIWTQKPPAELLGHFRPGAKPQPWMKALMIAVAEAAVTNQPLRADVRTHPTGWSMTVEMPMPKDTHAIEGHN
;
A
#
# COMPACT_ATOMS: atom_id res chain seq x y z
N MET A 1 14.83 0.25 1.06
CA MET A 1 13.71 1.17 0.79
C MET A 1 12.57 0.30 0.32
N SER A 2 11.52 0.24 1.14
CA SER A 2 10.43 -0.72 0.95
C SER A 2 9.33 0.00 0.19
N ASN A 3 9.14 -0.42 -1.06
CA ASN A 3 8.26 0.26 -2.00
C ASN A 3 6.80 -0.07 -1.69
N LEU A 4 5.97 0.96 -1.70
CA LEU A 4 4.53 0.92 -1.54
C LEU A 4 3.88 1.32 -2.87
N HIS A 5 3.02 0.46 -3.40
CA HIS A 5 2.24 0.74 -4.60
C HIS A 5 0.75 0.48 -4.30
N ILE A 6 -0.05 1.53 -4.33
CA ILE A 6 -1.49 1.49 -4.01
C ILE A 6 -2.28 1.97 -5.22
N VAL A 7 -3.18 1.12 -5.69
CA VAL A 7 -4.14 1.41 -6.75
C VAL A 7 -5.55 1.28 -6.20
N VAL A 8 -6.42 2.25 -6.49
CA VAL A 8 -7.85 2.21 -6.15
C VAL A 8 -8.65 2.51 -7.40
N ASP A 9 -9.51 1.57 -7.82
CA ASP A 9 -10.34 1.70 -9.03
C ASP A 9 -9.55 2.01 -10.32
N GLY A 10 -8.28 1.60 -10.35
CA GLY A 10 -7.36 1.85 -11.46
C GLY A 10 -6.53 3.13 -11.30
N ASP A 11 -6.84 3.98 -10.34
CA ASP A 11 -6.09 5.19 -10.04
C ASP A 11 -4.95 4.89 -9.07
N VAL A 12 -3.72 5.24 -9.45
CA VAL A 12 -2.54 5.13 -8.58
C VAL A 12 -2.63 6.24 -7.52
N LEU A 13 -3.04 5.88 -6.32
CA LEU A 13 -3.09 6.82 -5.19
C LEU A 13 -1.72 7.04 -4.56
N MET A 14 -0.83 6.04 -4.64
CA MET A 14 0.54 6.17 -4.19
C MET A 14 1.46 5.17 -4.88
N ASP A 15 2.63 5.67 -5.29
CA ASP A 15 3.77 4.86 -5.71
C ASP A 15 5.03 5.49 -5.11
N GLY A 16 5.61 4.86 -4.10
CA GLY A 16 6.75 5.44 -3.40
C GLY A 16 7.14 4.72 -2.13
N ASP A 17 8.00 5.35 -1.33
CA ASP A 17 8.52 4.74 -0.12
C ASP A 17 7.46 4.65 0.98
N LEU A 18 7.41 3.50 1.65
CA LEU A 18 6.56 3.27 2.80
C LEU A 18 6.83 4.24 3.96
N GLY A 19 8.09 4.67 4.11
CA GLY A 19 8.48 5.71 5.06
C GLY A 19 7.89 7.09 4.73
N ILE A 20 7.66 7.39 3.44
CA ILE A 20 7.02 8.64 3.02
C ILE A 20 5.53 8.59 3.35
N TRP A 21 4.87 7.45 3.18
CA TRP A 21 3.44 7.30 3.49
C TRP A 21 3.14 7.56 4.98
N THR A 22 3.95 7.02 5.89
CA THR A 22 3.75 7.21 7.34
C THR A 22 3.93 8.66 7.79
N GLN A 23 4.74 9.45 7.06
CA GLN A 23 4.99 10.86 7.37
C GLN A 23 4.04 11.81 6.62
N LYS A 24 3.65 11.47 5.39
CA LYS A 24 2.79 12.25 4.50
C LYS A 24 1.86 11.31 3.74
N PRO A 25 0.74 10.89 4.36
CA PRO A 25 -0.26 10.11 3.66
C PRO A 25 -0.86 10.95 2.50
N PRO A 26 -1.21 10.32 1.36
CA PRO A 26 -1.85 10.98 0.23
C PRO A 26 -3.07 11.80 0.64
N ALA A 27 -3.23 12.98 0.04
CA ALA A 27 -4.31 13.90 0.38
C ALA A 27 -5.70 13.32 0.11
N GLU A 28 -5.83 12.45 -0.90
CA GLU A 28 -7.05 11.70 -1.19
C GLU A 28 -7.47 10.81 -0.01
N LEU A 29 -6.50 10.21 0.69
CA LEU A 29 -6.76 9.35 1.83
C LEU A 29 -7.07 10.16 3.10
N LEU A 30 -6.46 11.34 3.27
CA LEU A 30 -6.69 12.24 4.41
C LEU A 30 -8.16 12.65 4.59
N GLY A 31 -8.92 12.74 3.50
CA GLY A 31 -10.36 13.02 3.54
C GLY A 31 -11.16 11.99 4.36
N HIS A 32 -10.68 10.74 4.41
CA HIS A 32 -11.31 9.66 5.16
C HIS A 32 -10.97 9.68 6.66
N PHE A 33 -10.00 10.48 7.10
CA PHE A 33 -9.56 10.58 8.50
C PHE A 33 -10.05 11.83 9.23
N ARG A 34 -10.83 12.70 8.57
CA ARG A 34 -11.37 13.91 9.22
C ARG A 34 -12.33 13.52 10.35
N PRO A 35 -12.39 14.27 11.46
CA PRO A 35 -13.38 14.03 12.51
C PRO A 35 -14.80 14.01 11.93
N GLY A 36 -15.54 12.92 12.15
CA GLY A 36 -16.87 12.71 11.56
C GLY A 36 -16.88 12.06 10.17
N ALA A 37 -15.72 11.82 9.56
CA ALA A 37 -15.62 11.00 8.37
C ALA A 37 -16.00 9.55 8.70
N LYS A 38 -16.76 8.91 7.80
CA LYS A 38 -17.04 7.47 7.83
C LYS A 38 -16.10 6.80 6.83
N PRO A 39 -14.90 6.36 7.24
CA PRO A 39 -13.98 5.70 6.32
C PRO A 39 -14.63 4.44 5.76
N GLN A 40 -14.54 4.28 4.44
CA GLN A 40 -15.04 3.12 3.72
C GLN A 40 -14.37 1.84 4.26
N PRO A 41 -15.04 0.68 4.28
CA PRO A 41 -14.45 -0.52 4.88
C PRO A 41 -13.14 -0.98 4.22
N TRP A 42 -12.99 -0.81 2.89
CA TRP A 42 -11.74 -1.09 2.18
C TRP A 42 -10.56 -0.26 2.69
N MET A 43 -10.81 1.00 3.10
CA MET A 43 -9.78 1.89 3.62
C MET A 43 -9.19 1.34 4.91
N LYS A 44 -10.03 0.77 5.78
CA LYS A 44 -9.58 0.18 7.05
C LYS A 44 -8.69 -1.04 6.78
N ALA A 45 -9.08 -1.86 5.81
CA ALA A 45 -8.30 -3.03 5.40
C ALA A 45 -6.95 -2.62 4.79
N LEU A 46 -6.94 -1.61 3.93
CA LEU A 46 -5.72 -1.04 3.35
C LEU A 46 -4.77 -0.51 4.43
N MET A 47 -5.28 0.26 5.40
CA MET A 47 -4.46 0.78 6.51
C MET A 47 -3.78 -0.31 7.31
N ILE A 48 -4.46 -1.44 7.55
CA ILE A 48 -3.88 -2.58 8.27
C ILE A 48 -2.75 -3.21 7.44
N ALA A 49 -2.97 -3.43 6.14
CA ALA A 49 -1.93 -3.98 5.26
C ALA A 49 -0.69 -3.07 5.19
N VAL A 50 -0.89 -1.75 5.09
CA VAL A 50 0.22 -0.78 5.09
C VAL A 50 0.95 -0.75 6.43
N ALA A 51 0.23 -0.82 7.55
CA ALA A 51 0.83 -0.89 8.88
C ALA A 51 1.66 -2.17 9.06
N GLU A 52 1.17 -3.31 8.59
CA GLU A 52 1.90 -4.59 8.61
C GLU A 52 3.19 -4.49 7.78
N ALA A 53 3.10 -3.97 6.55
CA ALA A 53 4.27 -3.75 5.70
C ALA A 53 5.29 -2.82 6.37
N ALA A 54 4.82 -1.77 7.08
CA ALA A 54 5.68 -0.80 7.73
C ALA A 54 6.42 -1.40 8.92
N VAL A 55 5.74 -2.22 9.73
CA VAL A 55 6.34 -2.92 10.86
C VAL A 55 7.33 -3.99 10.39
N THR A 56 7.01 -4.71 9.32
CA THR A 56 7.84 -5.79 8.77
C THR A 56 8.92 -5.31 7.80
N ASN A 57 8.91 -4.02 7.47
CA ASN A 57 9.76 -3.38 6.47
C ASN A 57 9.74 -4.11 5.11
N GLN A 58 8.60 -4.67 4.73
CA GLN A 58 8.39 -5.36 3.46
C GLN A 58 7.79 -4.41 2.41
N PRO A 59 8.10 -4.59 1.12
CA PRO A 59 7.37 -3.90 0.07
C PRO A 59 5.92 -4.39 0.04
N LEU A 60 5.03 -3.51 -0.41
CA LEU A 60 3.59 -3.77 -0.45
C LEU A 60 3.01 -3.28 -1.77
N ARG A 61 2.24 -4.14 -2.41
CA ARG A 61 1.34 -3.77 -3.51
C ARG A 61 -0.10 -4.04 -3.09
N ALA A 62 -0.95 -3.03 -3.18
CA ALA A 62 -2.37 -3.14 -2.89
C ALA A 62 -3.19 -2.66 -4.09
N ASP A 63 -4.13 -3.49 -4.55
CA ASP A 63 -5.15 -3.14 -5.56
C ASP A 63 -6.51 -3.21 -4.88
N VAL A 64 -7.21 -2.08 -4.82
CA VAL A 64 -8.58 -2.00 -4.31
C VAL A 64 -9.51 -1.75 -5.47
N ARG A 65 -10.60 -2.51 -5.52
CA ARG A 65 -11.70 -2.29 -6.45
C ARG A 65 -12.99 -2.09 -5.68
N THR A 66 -13.63 -0.96 -5.90
CA THR A 66 -14.95 -0.67 -5.37
C THR A 66 -16.02 -1.11 -6.37
N HIS A 67 -17.14 -1.58 -5.83
CA HIS A 67 -18.29 -2.05 -6.59
C HIS A 67 -19.56 -1.42 -5.99
N PRO A 68 -20.67 -1.34 -6.74
CA PRO A 68 -21.92 -0.76 -6.22
C PRO A 68 -22.42 -1.42 -4.93
N THR A 69 -22.11 -2.70 -4.74
CA THR A 69 -22.57 -3.50 -3.59
C THR A 69 -21.43 -3.95 -2.67
N GLY A 70 -20.19 -3.49 -2.86
CA GLY A 70 -19.06 -3.99 -2.08
C GLY A 70 -17.71 -3.51 -2.57
N TRP A 71 -16.66 -4.24 -2.19
CA TRP A 71 -15.29 -3.97 -2.62
C TRP A 71 -14.48 -5.26 -2.56
N SER A 72 -13.40 -5.31 -3.31
CA SER A 72 -12.37 -6.32 -3.22
C SER A 72 -11.01 -5.64 -3.04
N MET A 73 -10.09 -6.32 -2.37
CA MET A 73 -8.73 -5.86 -2.19
C MET A 73 -7.77 -7.03 -2.37
N THR A 74 -6.77 -6.84 -3.23
CA THR A 74 -5.65 -7.76 -3.39
C THR A 74 -4.43 -7.13 -2.74
N VAL A 75 -3.75 -7.92 -1.90
CA VAL A 75 -2.54 -7.51 -1.18
C VAL A 75 -1.43 -8.48 -1.59
N GLU A 76 -0.37 -7.93 -2.16
CA GLU A 76 0.83 -8.68 -2.52
C GLU A 76 2.02 -8.12 -1.74
N MET A 77 2.75 -9.02 -1.10
CA MET A 77 4.04 -8.71 -0.48
C MET A 77 5.12 -9.31 -1.38
N PRO A 78 5.58 -8.57 -2.42
CA PRO A 78 6.60 -9.09 -3.30
C PRO A 78 7.87 -9.38 -2.49
N MET A 79 8.55 -10.49 -2.77
CA MET A 79 9.86 -10.71 -2.16
C MET A 79 10.76 -9.51 -2.48
N PRO A 80 11.58 -9.04 -1.52
CA PRO A 80 12.65 -8.11 -1.83
C PRO A 80 13.42 -8.68 -3.02
N LYS A 81 13.65 -7.89 -4.08
CA LYS A 81 14.49 -8.36 -5.18
C LYS A 81 15.87 -8.66 -4.59
N ASP A 82 16.16 -9.95 -4.39
CA ASP A 82 17.48 -10.41 -3.99
C ASP A 82 18.49 -9.87 -5.01
N THR A 83 19.25 -8.86 -4.58
CA THR A 83 20.43 -8.41 -5.31
C THR A 83 21.54 -9.39 -4.97
N HIS A 84 21.45 -10.60 -5.49
CA HIS A 84 22.55 -11.56 -5.52
C HIS A 84 22.67 -12.17 -6.92
N ALA A 85 22.93 -11.32 -7.91
CA ALA A 85 23.82 -11.72 -8.99
C ALA A 85 25.26 -11.56 -8.45
N ILE A 86 25.73 -12.54 -7.69
CA ILE A 86 27.18 -12.72 -7.55
C ILE A 86 27.58 -13.34 -8.89
N GLU A 87 28.15 -12.51 -9.76
CA GLU A 87 28.80 -12.97 -10.99
C GLU A 87 29.82 -14.03 -10.61
N GLY A 88 29.64 -15.22 -11.18
CA GLY A 88 30.57 -16.33 -11.03
C GLY A 88 31.91 -15.95 -11.65
N HIS A 89 32.87 -15.59 -10.81
CA HIS A 89 34.29 -15.67 -11.11
C HIS A 89 34.87 -16.85 -10.32
N ASN A 90 35.10 -17.98 -11.01
CA ASN A 90 36.42 -18.60 -11.20
C ASN A 90 36.28 -19.94 -11.92
#